data_AF-A0A4R4Q4W8-F1
#
_entry.id   AF-A0A4R4Q4W8-F1
#
_cell.length_a   1.000
_cell.length_b   1.000
_cell.length_c   1.000
_cell.angle_alpha   90.00
_cell.angle_beta   90.00
_cell.angle_gamma   90.00
#
_symmetry.space_group_name_H-M   'P 1'
#
loop_
_entity.id
_entity.type
_entity.pdbx_description
1 polymer ?
#
loop_
_entity_poly.entity_id
_entity_poly.type
_entity_poly.pdbx_seq_one_letter_code
_entity_poly.pdbx_strand_id
1 'polypeptide(L)' 'MLIRREAPADVDAIRAVHVAAFAAPDAPDATPVEATLVDALRADEGWLPALSLVATDPQGQVVGHVVCTRGWV' A
#
# COMPACT_ATOMS: atom_id res chain seq x y z
N MET A 1 -14.30 -10.40 -4.60
CA MET A 1 -13.45 -9.22 -4.42
C MET A 1 -14.20 -8.22 -3.55
N LEU A 2 -13.56 -7.71 -2.52
CA LEU A 2 -14.12 -6.70 -1.59
C LEU A 2 -13.12 -5.56 -1.44
N ILE A 3 -13.59 -4.32 -1.37
CA ILE A 3 -12.76 -3.17 -1.00
C ILE A 3 -13.14 -2.77 0.42
N ARG A 4 -12.13 -2.61 1.28
CA ARG A 4 -12.31 -2.18 2.67
C ARG A 4 -11.18 -1.25 3.09
N ARG A 5 -11.39 -0.59 4.24
CA ARG A 5 -10.31 0.14 4.90
C ARG A 5 -9.19 -0.82 5.28
N GLU A 6 -7.98 -0.32 5.18
CA GLU A 6 -6.79 -0.96 5.74
C GLU A 6 -6.97 -1.18 7.25
N ALA A 7 -6.50 -2.33 7.73
CA ALA A 7 -6.28 -2.63 9.14
C ALA A 7 -4.77 -2.74 9.42
N PRO A 8 -4.32 -2.57 10.67
CA PRO A 8 -2.91 -2.73 11.02
C PRO A 8 -2.30 -4.08 10.63
N ALA A 9 -3.10 -5.14 10.50
CA ALA A 9 -2.63 -6.45 10.06
C ALA A 9 -2.29 -6.51 8.55
N ASP A 10 -2.72 -5.53 7.76
CA ASP A 10 -2.51 -5.52 6.31
C ASP A 10 -1.18 -4.89 5.88
N VAL A 11 -0.43 -4.24 6.80
CA VAL A 11 0.79 -3.45 6.48
C VAL A 11 1.76 -4.24 5.61
N ASP A 12 2.11 -5.46 6.05
CA ASP A 12 3.10 -6.29 5.36
C ASP A 12 2.58 -6.76 3.99
N ALA A 13 1.29 -7.08 3.90
CA ALA A 13 0.65 -7.49 2.65
C ALA A 13 0.57 -6.33 1.64
N ILE A 14 0.28 -5.12 2.12
CA ILE A 14 0.30 -3.89 1.31
C ILE A 14 1.71 -3.63 0.78
N ARG A 15 2.73 -3.74 1.64
CA ARG A 15 4.12 -3.62 1.22
C ARG A 15 4.47 -4.63 0.13
N ALA A 16 4.10 -5.89 0.31
CA ALA A 16 4.33 -6.93 -0.69
C ALA A 16 3.64 -6.63 -2.03
N VAL A 17 2.41 -6.09 -1.99
CA VAL A 17 1.69 -5.66 -3.21
C VAL A 17 2.42 -4.55 -3.94
N HIS A 18 2.92 -3.51 -3.25
CA HIS A 18 3.70 -2.45 -3.90
C HIS A 18 5.04 -2.96 -4.46
N VAL A 19 5.74 -3.80 -3.70
CA VAL A 19 6.97 -4.44 -4.20
C VAL A 19 6.70 -5.23 -5.47
N ALA A 20 5.66 -6.06 -5.48
CA ALA A 20 5.31 -6.88 -6.64
C ALA A 20 4.85 -6.03 -7.85
N ALA A 21 4.11 -4.95 -7.60
CA ALA A 21 3.57 -4.10 -8.66
C ALA A 21 4.64 -3.21 -9.34
N PHE A 22 5.68 -2.80 -8.60
CA PHE A 22 6.69 -1.86 -9.05
C PHE A 22 8.10 -2.47 -9.16
N ALA A 23 8.24 -3.79 -9.06
CA ALA A 23 9.53 -4.47 -9.24
C ALA A 23 10.15 -4.16 -10.61
N ALA A 24 11.41 -3.73 -10.59
CA ALA A 24 12.18 -3.47 -11.80
C ALA A 24 12.68 -4.79 -12.42
N PRO A 25 12.42 -5.07 -13.72
CA PRO A 25 12.84 -6.32 -14.35
C PRO A 25 14.36 -6.55 -14.33
N ASP A 26 15.15 -5.47 -14.35
CA ASP A 26 16.60 -5.45 -14.37
C ASP A 26 17.24 -5.36 -12.96
N ALA A 27 16.44 -5.21 -11.91
CA ALA A 27 16.88 -5.17 -10.52
C ALA A 27 15.87 -5.89 -9.59
N PRO A 28 15.74 -7.22 -9.70
CA PRO A 28 14.70 -7.98 -8.98
C PRO A 28 14.84 -7.96 -7.46
N ASP A 29 16.05 -7.70 -6.94
CA ASP A 29 16.32 -7.61 -5.51
C ASP A 29 16.18 -6.17 -4.97
N ALA A 30 15.98 -5.17 -5.83
CA ALA A 30 15.79 -3.80 -5.41
C ALA A 30 14.38 -3.60 -4.84
N THR A 31 14.29 -2.92 -3.70
CA THR A 31 12.98 -2.50 -3.17
C THR A 31 12.49 -1.28 -3.96
N PRO A 32 11.29 -1.35 -4.58
CA PRO A 32 10.72 -0.19 -5.28
C PRO A 32 10.47 0.97 -4.33
N VAL A 33 10.64 2.20 -4.83
CA VAL A 33 10.48 3.40 -4.02
C VAL A 33 9.06 3.53 -3.48
N GLU A 34 8.06 3.04 -4.21
CA GLU A 34 6.65 3.05 -3.86
C GLU A 34 6.37 2.31 -2.55
N ALA A 35 7.04 1.18 -2.31
CA ALA A 35 6.92 0.43 -1.06
C ALA A 35 7.44 1.25 0.12
N THR A 36 8.59 1.92 -0.04
CA THR A 36 9.16 2.79 1.00
C THR A 36 8.39 4.11 1.16
N LEU A 37 7.80 4.62 0.07
CA LEU A 37 7.01 5.84 0.06
C LEU A 37 5.73 5.64 0.87
N VAL A 38 5.05 4.51 0.72
CA VAL A 38 3.83 4.22 1.49
C VAL A 38 4.14 4.10 2.98
N ASP A 39 5.28 3.51 3.38
CA ASP A 39 5.70 3.52 4.78
C ASP A 39 5.93 4.94 5.30
N ALA A 40 6.61 5.78 4.51
CA ALA A 40 6.89 7.15 4.89
C ALA A 40 5.61 7.99 5.01
N LEU A 41 4.69 7.86 4.04
CA LEU A 41 3.38 8.51 4.07
C LEU A 41 2.55 8.10 5.27
N ARG A 42 2.68 6.86 5.74
CA ARG A 42 1.95 6.37 6.93
C ARG A 42 2.39 7.03 8.23
N ALA A 43 3.66 7.44 8.30
CA ALA A 43 4.19 8.18 9.43
C ALA A 43 3.94 9.70 9.33
N ASP A 44 3.46 10.19 8.18
CA ASP A 44 3.21 11.60 7.92
C ASP A 44 1.91 12.11 8.56
N GLU A 45 1.89 13.39 8.93
CA GLU A 45 0.71 14.05 9.52
C GLU A 45 -0.49 14.11 8.56
N GLY A 46 -0.23 14.11 7.25
CA GLY A 46 -1.22 14.07 6.18
C GLY A 46 -1.83 12.69 5.95
N TRP A 47 -1.43 11.65 6.71
CA TRP A 47 -2.05 10.32 6.62
C TRP A 47 -3.50 10.35 7.07
N LEU A 48 -4.38 9.81 6.23
CA LEU A 48 -5.81 9.72 6.51
C LEU A 48 -6.23 8.25 6.54
N PRO A 49 -6.34 7.61 7.72
CA PRO A 49 -6.65 6.18 7.82
C PRO A 49 -7.94 5.76 7.11
N ALA A 50 -8.92 6.67 7.01
CA ALA A 50 -10.17 6.41 6.30
C ALA A 50 -10.03 6.33 4.77
N LEU A 51 -8.91 6.80 4.21
CA LEU A 51 -8.59 6.84 2.78
C LEU A 51 -7.45 5.89 2.40
N SER A 52 -6.99 5.04 3.33
CA SER A 52 -6.16 3.89 3.01
C SER A 52 -7.05 2.66 2.81
N LEU A 53 -7.08 2.13 1.60
CA LEU A 53 -7.98 1.06 1.19
C LEU A 53 -7.21 -0.13 0.62
N VAL A 54 -7.69 -1.33 0.94
CA VAL A 54 -7.22 -2.59 0.36
C VAL A 54 -8.32 -3.26 -0.44
N ALA A 55 -7.93 -3.86 -1.56
CA ALA A 55 -8.75 -4.81 -2.28
C ALA A 55 -8.37 -6.22 -1.82
N THR A 56 -9.36 -7.03 -1.45
CA THR A 56 -9.15 -8.43 -1.07
C THR A 56 -9.84 -9.39 -2.03
N ASP A 57 -9.20 -10.54 -2.25
CA ASP A 57 -9.80 -11.68 -2.94
C ASP A 57 -10.84 -12.40 -2.06
N PRO A 58 -11.55 -13.43 -2.56
CA PRO A 58 -12.50 -14.21 -1.77
C PRO A 58 -11.89 -14.96 -0.57
N GLN A 59 -10.57 -15.16 -0.54
CA GLN A 59 -9.82 -15.82 0.53
C GLN A 59 -9.29 -14.81 1.56
N GLY A 60 -9.56 -13.51 1.35
CA GLY A 60 -9.14 -12.43 2.23
C GLY A 60 -7.71 -11.94 2.00
N GLN A 61 -7.01 -12.42 0.95
CA GLN A 61 -5.68 -11.94 0.62
C GLN A 61 -5.75 -10.53 0.03
N VAL A 62 -4.85 -9.64 0.46
CA VAL A 62 -4.71 -8.30 -0.10
C VAL A 62 -4.08 -8.43 -1.49
N VAL A 63 -4.80 -7.97 -2.51
CA VAL A 63 -4.39 -8.03 -3.93
C VAL A 63 -4.24 -6.65 -4.55
N GLY A 64 -4.50 -5.59 -3.78
CA GLY A 64 -4.40 -4.22 -4.23
C GLY A 64 -4.45 -3.25 -3.06
N HIS A 65 -3.82 -2.09 -3.22
CA HIS A 65 -3.82 -1.03 -2.22
C HIS A 65 -3.86 0.34 -2.89
N VAL A 66 -4.62 1.26 -2.32
CA VAL A 66 -4.63 2.67 -2.69
C VAL A 66 -4.68 3.53 -1.44
N VAL A 67 -3.97 4.65 -1.46
CA VAL A 67 -4.02 5.65 -0.39
C VAL A 67 -4.09 7.07 -0.95
N CYS A 68 -4.85 7.92 -0.28
CA CYS A 68 -4.83 9.36 -0.48
C CYS A 68 -4.37 10.06 0.81
N THR A 69 -3.41 10.96 0.70
CA THR A 69 -2.98 11.86 1.77
C THR A 69 -3.53 13.26 1.56
N ARG A 70 -3.41 14.11 2.59
CA ARG A 70 -3.83 15.51 2.51
C ARG A 70 -2.87 16.32 1.63
N GLY A 71 -3.42 17.02 0.63
CA GLY A 71 -2.68 17.99 -0.19
C GLY A 71 -3.08 19.43 0.16
N TRP A 72 -2.12 20.35 0.08
CA TRP A 72 -2.32 21.79 0.30
C TRP A 72 -1.96 22.55 -0.98
N VAL A 73 -2.71 23.61 -1.29
CA VAL A 73 -2.50 24.50 -2.43
C VAL A 73 -2.55 25.94 -1.94
#